data_AF-A0A956LFE2-F1
#
_entry.id   AF-A0A956LFE2-F1
#
_cell.length_a   1.000
_cell.length_b   1.000
_cell.length_c   1.000
_cell.angle_alpha   90.00
_cell.angle_beta   90.00
_cell.angle_gamma   90.00
#
_symmetry.space_group_name_H-M   'P 1'
#
loop_
_entity.id
_entity.type
_entity.pdbx_description
1 polymer ?
#
loop_
_entity_poly.entity_id
_entity_poly.type
_entity_poly.pdbx_seq_one_letter_code
_entity_poly.pdbx_strand_id
1 'polypeptide(L)'
;MRRWNGWGEQEIDHGLSDAALAFLREALGDAEPPRDATLEQVTARAPASRLPDHPLVRVDPKTRALCARGQSFPDWVDLRYGTVGSFPDGVAR
;
A
#
# COMPACT_ATOMS: atom_id res chain seq x y z
N MET A 1 3.86 -13.60 3.60
CA MET A 1 2.63 -12.76 3.52
C MET A 1 2.73 -11.81 2.32
N ARG A 2 1.64 -11.48 1.62
CA ARG A 2 1.70 -10.54 0.47
C ARG A 2 2.13 -9.15 0.95
N ARG A 3 3.02 -8.48 0.20
CA ARG A 3 3.36 -7.06 0.43
C ARG A 3 2.10 -6.21 0.24
N TRP A 4 1.82 -5.32 1.19
CA TRP A 4 0.54 -4.58 1.21
C TRP A 4 0.58 -3.31 0.35
N ASN A 5 1.75 -2.67 0.21
CA ASN A 5 1.99 -1.45 -0.55
C ASN A 5 2.91 -1.68 -1.76
N GLY A 6 2.90 -2.89 -2.32
CA GLY A 6 3.74 -3.24 -3.46
C GLY A 6 3.50 -4.65 -3.96
N TRP A 7 4.36 -5.07 -4.87
CA TRP A 7 4.33 -6.40 -5.47
C TRP A 7 5.14 -7.43 -4.67
N GLY A 8 4.72 -8.70 -4.75
CA GLY A 8 5.45 -9.83 -4.18
C GLY A 8 5.17 -10.10 -2.71
N GLU A 9 6.09 -10.80 -2.08
CA GLU A 9 6.01 -11.18 -0.68
C GLU A 9 6.72 -10.16 0.22
N GLN A 10 6.23 -10.02 1.45
CA GLN A 10 6.78 -9.09 2.42
C GLN A 10 8.20 -9.48 2.88
N GLU A 11 8.50 -10.78 2.90
CA GLU A 11 9.79 -11.33 3.36
C GLU A 11 10.88 -11.31 2.28
N ILE A 12 10.47 -11.12 1.02
CA ILE A 12 11.41 -11.08 -0.10
C ILE A 12 11.75 -9.63 -0.35
N ASP A 13 13.02 -9.27 -0.11
CA ASP A 13 13.59 -7.99 -0.51
C ASP A 13 14.74 -8.23 -1.50
N HIS A 14 14.65 -7.58 -2.66
CA HIS A 14 15.64 -7.66 -3.71
C HIS A 14 16.33 -6.30 -3.83
N GLY A 15 17.41 -6.15 -3.07
CA GLY A 15 18.28 -4.99 -3.21
C GLY A 15 18.91 -4.93 -4.60
N LEU A 16 19.22 -3.71 -5.04
CA LEU A 16 20.05 -3.49 -6.22
C LEU A 16 21.52 -3.77 -5.87
N SER A 17 22.28 -4.32 -6.83
CA SER A 17 23.73 -4.42 -6.69
C SER A 17 24.39 -3.04 -6.77
N ASP A 18 25.61 -2.91 -6.24
CA ASP A 18 26.37 -1.66 -6.27
C ASP A 18 26.55 -1.12 -7.70
N ALA A 19 26.77 -2.02 -8.67
CA ALA A 19 26.88 -1.65 -10.08
C ALA A 19 25.57 -1.07 -10.65
N ALA A 20 24.42 -1.67 -10.31
CA ALA A 20 23.13 -1.16 -10.72
C ALA A 20 22.80 0.20 -10.07
N LEU A 21 23.17 0.38 -8.80
CA LEU A 21 23.03 1.66 -8.11
C LEU A 21 23.91 2.76 -8.74
N ALA A 22 25.16 2.44 -9.08
CA ALA A 22 26.06 3.37 -9.75
C ALA A 22 25.51 3.82 -11.12
N PHE A 23 25.02 2.87 -11.93
CA PHE A 23 24.38 3.15 -13.21
C PHE A 23 23.17 4.09 -13.08
N LEU A 24 22.29 3.84 -12.09
CA LEU A 24 21.11 4.69 -11.88
C LEU A 24 21.49 6.11 -11.42
N ARG A 25 22.51 6.26 -10.56
CA ARG A 25 23.00 7.58 -10.14
C ARG A 25 23.59 8.38 -11.29
N GLU A 26 24.30 7.73 -12.21
CA GLU A 26 24.81 8.39 -13.41
C GLU A 26 23.67 8.88 -14.31
N ALA A 27 22.64 8.05 -14.51
CA ALA A 27 21.53 8.36 -15.41
C ALA A 27 20.51 9.35 -14.85
N LEU A 28 20.23 9.29 -13.54
CA LEU A 28 19.13 10.02 -12.89
C LEU A 28 19.61 11.06 -11.86
N GLY A 29 20.88 11.02 -11.47
CA GLY A 29 21.44 11.82 -10.39
C GLY A 29 21.18 11.23 -9.00
N ASP A 30 21.48 12.04 -7.98
CA ASP A 30 21.18 11.71 -6.60
C ASP A 30 19.68 11.81 -6.32
N ALA A 31 19.17 10.91 -5.47
CA ALA A 31 17.78 10.87 -5.07
C ALA A 31 17.66 10.81 -3.55
N GLU A 32 16.62 11.43 -3.01
CA GLU A 32 16.24 11.29 -1.61
C GLU A 32 15.30 10.08 -1.47
N PRO A 33 15.59 9.13 -0.56
CA PRO A 33 14.71 7.98 -0.35
C PRO A 33 13.31 8.45 0.10
N PRO A 34 12.22 7.94 -0.52
CA PRO A 34 10.88 8.30 -0.09
C PRO A 34 10.59 7.73 1.31
N ARG A 35 9.78 8.45 2.09
CA ARG A 35 9.24 7.94 3.35
C ARG A 35 7.90 7.26 3.07
N ASP A 36 7.93 5.94 2.99
CA ASP A 36 6.72 5.13 2.85
C ASP A 36 5.78 5.34 4.05
N ALA A 37 4.49 5.48 3.77
CA ALA A 37 3.42 5.41 4.74
C ALA A 37 3.31 3.99 5.32
N THR A 38 2.96 3.91 6.60
CA THR A 38 2.66 2.66 7.29
C THR A 38 1.23 2.19 7.00
N LEU A 39 0.98 0.89 7.15
CA LEU A 39 -0.38 0.35 6.98
C LEU A 39 -1.34 0.98 8.00
N GLU A 40 -0.85 1.26 9.20
CA GLU A 40 -1.59 1.92 10.29
C GLU A 40 -2.02 3.33 9.88
N GLN A 41 -1.12 4.11 9.26
CA GLN A 41 -1.45 5.45 8.74
C GLN A 41 -2.52 5.40 7.65
N VAL A 42 -2.44 4.44 6.71
CA VAL A 42 -3.47 4.29 5.68
C VAL A 42 -4.80 3.82 6.28
N THR A 43 -4.74 2.88 7.21
CA THR A 43 -5.91 2.34 7.92
C THR A 43 -6.64 3.42 8.71
N ALA A 44 -5.90 4.32 9.36
CA ALA A 44 -6.47 5.44 10.12
C ALA A 44 -7.24 6.46 9.25
N ARG A 45 -7.02 6.45 7.93
CA ARG A 45 -7.75 7.30 6.98
C ARG A 45 -9.08 6.70 6.52
N ALA A 46 -9.33 5.42 6.82
CA ALA A 46 -10.59 4.78 6.46
C ALA A 46 -11.74 5.36 7.31
N PRO A 47 -12.78 5.93 6.69
CA PRO A 47 -13.95 6.40 7.43
C PRO A 47 -14.68 5.21 8.07
N ALA A 48 -15.51 5.47 9.08
CA ALA A 48 -16.41 4.46 9.63
C ALA A 48 -17.25 3.81 8.51
N SER A 49 -17.49 2.50 8.61
CA SER A 49 -18.35 1.81 7.65
C SER A 49 -19.78 2.33 7.75
N ARG A 50 -20.43 2.45 6.59
CA ARG A 50 -21.85 2.84 6.50
C ARG A 50 -22.80 1.64 6.45
N LEU A 51 -22.28 0.42 6.47
CA LEU A 51 -23.08 -0.80 6.37
C LEU A 51 -23.64 -1.21 7.73
N PRO A 52 -24.84 -1.80 7.77
CA PRO A 52 -25.33 -2.49 8.96
C PRO A 52 -24.47 -3.72 9.26
N ASP A 53 -24.47 -4.17 10.52
CA ASP A 53 -23.79 -5.38 10.92
C ASP A 53 -24.34 -6.60 10.15
N HIS A 54 -23.43 -7.34 9.51
CA HIS A 54 -23.76 -8.54 8.77
C HIS A 54 -22.69 -9.62 8.98
N PRO A 55 -23.06 -10.88 9.29
CA PRO A 55 -22.10 -11.91 9.71
C PRO A 55 -21.06 -12.27 8.64
N LEU A 56 -21.39 -12.12 7.36
CA LEU A 56 -20.50 -12.41 6.23
C LEU A 56 -19.69 -11.20 5.73
N VAL A 57 -19.87 -10.02 6.33
CA VAL A 57 -19.19 -8.79 5.89
C VAL A 57 -18.25 -8.33 6.99
N ARG A 58 -16.98 -8.14 6.62
CA ARG A 58 -15.98 -7.50 7.49
C ARG A 58 -15.98 -6.00 7.24
N VAL A 59 -16.18 -5.24 8.30
CA VAL A 59 -16.16 -3.76 8.27
C VAL A 59 -14.94 -3.18 8.97
N ASP A 60 -14.00 -4.03 9.41
CA ASP A 60 -12.80 -3.57 10.09
C ASP A 60 -11.94 -2.69 9.15
N PRO A 61 -11.42 -1.55 9.65
CA PRO A 61 -10.69 -0.60 8.81
C PRO A 61 -9.49 -1.21 8.08
N LYS A 62 -8.78 -2.15 8.70
CA LYS A 62 -7.56 -2.76 8.14
C LYS A 62 -7.89 -3.62 6.93
N THR A 63 -8.87 -4.51 7.02
CA THR A 63 -9.33 -5.33 5.88
C THR A 63 -9.82 -4.44 4.73
N ARG A 64 -10.55 -3.37 5.04
CA ARG A 64 -11.02 -2.41 4.05
C ARG A 64 -9.86 -1.67 3.36
N ALA A 65 -8.84 -1.27 4.11
CA ALA A 65 -7.64 -0.64 3.56
C ALA A 65 -6.86 -1.57 2.63
N LEU A 66 -6.73 -2.86 2.98
CA LEU A 66 -6.06 -3.88 2.15
C LEU A 66 -6.79 -4.20 0.84
N CYS A 67 -8.06 -3.80 0.72
CA CYS A 67 -8.90 -3.96 -0.47
C CYS A 67 -9.23 -2.62 -1.16
N ALA A 68 -8.66 -1.49 -0.71
CA ALA A 68 -9.00 -0.16 -1.21
C ALA A 68 -8.35 0.18 -2.56
N ARG A 69 -7.31 -0.56 -2.94
CA ARG A 69 -6.49 -0.31 -4.14
C ARG A 69 -6.08 -1.62 -4.80
N GLY A 70 -5.80 -1.52 -6.11
CA GLY A 70 -5.29 -2.61 -6.93
C GLY A 70 -3.76 -2.70 -6.90
N GLN A 71 -3.18 -3.01 -8.06
CA GLN A 71 -1.73 -3.17 -8.27
C GLN A 71 -1.25 -2.33 -9.46
N SER A 72 -1.97 -1.27 -9.82
CA SER A 72 -1.51 -0.33 -10.84
C SER A 72 -0.47 0.64 -10.25
N PHE A 73 0.27 1.33 -11.12
CA PHE A 73 1.22 2.36 -10.67
C PHE A 73 0.56 3.44 -9.76
N PRO A 74 -0.56 4.08 -10.13
CA PRO A 74 -1.18 5.08 -9.24
C PRO A 74 -1.69 4.46 -7.93
N ASP A 75 -2.12 3.19 -7.93
CA ASP A 75 -2.49 2.49 -6.69
C ASP A 75 -1.29 2.38 -5.74
N TRP A 76 -0.11 2.05 -6.26
CA TRP A 76 1.10 1.97 -5.45
C TRP A 76 1.56 3.31 -4.93
N VAL A 77 1.43 4.37 -5.72
CA VAL A 77 1.68 5.74 -5.24
C VAL A 77 0.73 6.05 -4.09
N ASP A 78 -0.56 5.75 -4.25
CA ASP A 78 -1.55 5.98 -3.20
C ASP A 78 -1.25 5.23 -1.89
N LEU A 79 -0.78 3.99 -1.99
CA LEU A 79 -0.43 3.17 -0.83
C LEU A 79 0.87 3.62 -0.18
N ARG A 80 1.92 3.89 -0.98
CA ARG A 80 3.24 4.30 -0.47
C ARG A 80 3.23 5.71 0.13
N TYR A 81 2.44 6.62 -0.41
CA TYR A 81 2.34 7.98 0.12
C TYR A 81 1.13 8.18 1.04
N GLY A 82 0.34 7.12 1.25
CA GLY A 82 -0.82 7.13 2.13
C GLY A 82 -1.96 8.05 1.67
N THR A 83 -2.04 8.34 0.37
CA THR A 83 -3.02 9.25 -0.24
C THR A 83 -4.34 8.58 -0.65
N VAL A 84 -4.55 7.30 -0.31
CA VAL A 84 -5.80 6.55 -0.55
C VAL A 84 -7.06 7.36 -0.21
N GLY A 85 -7.80 7.81 -1.21
CA GLY A 85 -8.95 8.71 -1.03
C GLY A 85 -10.29 8.02 -0.79
N SER A 86 -10.36 6.71 -1.02
CA SER A 86 -11.62 5.96 -1.01
C SER A 86 -11.39 4.54 -0.49
N PHE A 87 -12.37 4.04 0.26
CA PHE A 87 -12.34 2.72 0.88
C PHE A 87 -13.69 2.02 0.65
N PRO A 88 -13.72 0.69 0.45
CA PRO A 88 -14.97 -0.06 0.49
C PRO A 88 -15.64 0.10 1.86
N ASP A 89 -16.96 0.03 1.98
CA ASP A 89 -17.63 0.03 3.29
C ASP A 89 -17.55 -1.33 4.00
N GLY A 90 -17.38 -2.41 3.24
CA GLY A 90 -17.20 -3.75 3.78
C GLY A 90 -16.60 -4.70 2.77
N VAL A 91 -16.05 -5.80 3.26
CA VAL A 91 -15.41 -6.86 2.47
C VAL A 91 -16.10 -8.18 2.78
N ALA A 92 -16.66 -8.83 1.76
CA ALA A 92 -17.26 -10.15 1.89
C ALA A 92 -16.17 -11.23 1.98
N ARG A 93 -16.45 -12.32 2.71
CA ARG A 93 -15.56 -13.46 2.86
C ARG A 93 -16.26 -14.77 2.51
#